data_AF-A0A9P0P6E4-F1
#
_entry.id   AF-A0A9P0P6E4-F1
#
_cell.length_a   1.000
_cell.length_b   1.000
_cell.length_c   1.000
_cell.angle_alpha   90.00
_cell.angle_beta   90.00
_cell.angle_gamma   90.00
#
_symmetry.space_group_name_H-M   'P 1'
#
loop_
_entity.id
_entity.type
_entity.pdbx_description
1 polymer ?
#
loop_
_entity_poly.entity_id
_entity_poly.type
_entity_poly.pdbx_seq_one_letter_code
_entity_poly.pdbx_strand_id
1 'polypeptide(L)'
;MLFLKHTFLFQMYGRYSRQLGEFAKLEGLKAQEKRRLKEEKARKRELRGYQARLWLYKDLTSHPAAQYASWVALPVCLVLFSAGFVQLVAPQAIGSGIPEMKTILRGVALKEYLTFRTLIAKIVGLTAVLGSGMPLGKEGPFVHIASISATLLSKLVTGFQGIYENESRTTEMLAAACACGVASCFAAPVGGK
;
A
#
# COMPACT_ATOMS: atom_id res chain seq x y z
N MET A 1 26.05 -16.13 57.05
CA MET A 1 25.34 -16.99 56.07
C MET A 1 24.37 -16.22 55.15
N LEU A 2 23.74 -15.12 55.58
CA LEU A 2 22.87 -14.28 54.71
C LEU A 2 23.61 -13.56 53.56
N PHE A 3 24.84 -13.09 53.80
CA PHE A 3 25.61 -12.31 52.82
C PHE A 3 25.98 -13.10 51.55
N LEU A 4 26.26 -14.40 51.70
CA LEU A 4 26.57 -15.29 50.57
C LEU A 4 25.34 -15.52 49.68
N LYS A 5 24.14 -15.65 50.26
CA LYS A 5 22.89 -15.85 49.49
C LYS A 5 22.54 -14.62 48.64
N HIS A 6 22.79 -13.42 49.15
CA HIS A 6 22.49 -12.17 48.43
C HIS A 6 23.42 -11.94 47.23
N THR A 7 24.71 -12.23 47.38
CA THR A 7 25.69 -12.17 46.28
C THR A 7 25.38 -13.20 45.19
N PHE A 8 25.00 -14.43 45.56
CA PHE A 8 24.63 -15.47 44.60
C PHE A 8 23.36 -15.13 43.80
N LEU A 9 22.34 -14.55 44.46
CA LEU A 9 21.11 -14.09 43.78
C LEU A 9 21.39 -12.96 42.79
N PHE A 10 22.23 -11.98 43.17
CA PHE A 10 22.60 -10.88 42.28
C PHE A 10 23.41 -11.36 41.07
N GLN A 11 24.31 -12.32 41.27
CA GLN A 11 25.12 -12.92 40.20
C GLN A 11 24.30 -13.87 39.31
N MET A 12 23.21 -14.46 39.82
CA MET A 12 22.28 -15.26 39.02
C MET A 12 21.35 -14.36 38.20
N TYR A 13 20.78 -13.32 38.81
CA TYR A 13 19.89 -12.36 38.14
C TYR A 13 20.61 -11.55 37.05
N GLY A 14 21.86 -11.15 37.31
CA GLY A 14 22.72 -10.51 36.31
C GLY A 14 23.11 -11.42 35.13
N ARG A 15 23.10 -12.74 35.33
CA ARG A 15 23.31 -13.73 34.26
C ARG A 15 22.04 -13.89 33.41
N TYR A 16 20.88 -13.91 34.05
CA TYR A 16 19.58 -14.02 33.39
C TYR A 16 19.25 -12.78 32.54
N SER A 17 19.50 -11.57 33.05
CA SER A 17 19.29 -10.33 32.28
C SER A 17 20.22 -10.22 31.06
N ARG A 18 21.47 -10.68 31.17
CA ARG A 18 22.40 -10.78 30.03
C ARG A 18 21.93 -11.78 28.98
N GLN A 19 21.44 -12.95 29.38
CA GLN A 19 20.90 -13.96 28.44
C GLN A 19 19.63 -13.48 27.73
N LEU A 20 18.74 -12.78 28.44
CA LEU A 20 17.55 -12.16 27.81
C LEU A 20 17.94 -11.10 26.77
N GLY A 21 18.94 -10.27 27.09
CA GLY A 21 19.45 -9.25 26.18
C GLY A 21 20.10 -9.85 24.93
N GLU A 22 20.86 -10.94 25.07
CA GLU A 22 21.42 -11.69 23.94
C GLU A 22 20.33 -12.31 23.07
N PHE A 23 19.28 -12.89 23.66
CA PHE A 23 18.14 -13.44 22.94
C PHE A 23 17.39 -12.36 22.15
N ALA A 24 17.12 -11.20 22.77
CA ALA A 24 16.49 -10.06 22.10
C ALA A 24 17.34 -9.54 20.93
N LYS A 25 18.67 -9.51 21.08
CA LYS A 25 19.61 -9.09 20.03
C LYS A 25 19.62 -10.11 18.87
N LEU A 26 19.60 -11.40 19.17
CA LEU A 26 19.53 -12.49 18.17
C LEU A 26 18.18 -12.51 17.44
N GLU A 27 17.07 -12.34 18.14
CA GLU A 27 15.73 -12.17 17.54
C GLU A 27 15.68 -10.95 16.63
N GLY A 28 16.25 -9.82 17.06
CA GLY A 28 16.38 -8.60 16.27
C GLY A 28 17.21 -8.80 14.99
N LEU A 29 18.36 -9.47 15.09
CA LEU A 29 19.22 -9.82 13.95
C LEU A 29 18.50 -10.78 12.99
N LYS A 30 17.82 -11.81 13.50
CA LYS A 30 16.99 -12.73 12.68
C LYS A 30 15.85 -11.99 11.97
N ALA A 31 15.19 -11.05 12.66
CA ALA A 31 14.14 -10.23 12.06
C ALA A 31 14.70 -9.31 10.96
N GLN A 32 15.87 -8.71 11.19
CA GLN A 32 16.56 -7.88 10.22
C GLN A 32 17.03 -8.70 9.00
N GLU A 33 17.56 -9.90 9.20
CA GLU A 33 17.98 -10.80 8.13
C GLU A 33 16.78 -11.29 7.30
N LYS A 34 15.67 -11.65 7.96
CA LYS A 34 14.42 -11.96 7.27
C LYS A 34 13.89 -10.78 6.44
N ARG A 35 14.03 -9.54 6.93
CA ARG A 35 13.67 -8.32 6.18
C ARG A 35 14.59 -8.15 4.96
N ARG A 36 15.90 -8.26 5.13
CA ARG A 36 16.88 -8.16 4.04
C ARG A 36 16.66 -9.21 2.96
N LEU A 37 16.38 -10.46 3.35
CA LEU A 37 16.05 -11.55 2.42
C LEU A 37 14.71 -11.32 1.70
N LYS A 38 13.72 -10.71 2.35
CA LYS A 38 12.46 -10.30 1.71
C LYS A 38 12.70 -9.19 0.68
N GLU A 39 13.47 -8.18 1.02
CA GLU A 39 13.83 -7.07 0.12
C GLU A 39 14.64 -7.57 -1.08
N GLU A 40 15.61 -8.47 -0.87
CA GLU A 40 16.39 -9.05 -1.96
C GLU A 40 15.54 -9.92 -2.88
N LYS A 41 14.60 -10.71 -2.33
CA LYS A 41 13.60 -11.46 -3.11
C LYS A 41 12.67 -10.53 -3.88
N ALA A 42 12.26 -9.40 -3.31
CA ALA A 42 11.45 -8.39 -3.99
C ALA A 42 12.23 -7.76 -5.15
N ARG A 43 13.46 -7.30 -4.91
CA ARG A 43 14.37 -6.78 -5.93
C ARG A 43 14.60 -7.80 -7.05
N LYS A 44 14.87 -9.08 -6.73
CA LYS A 44 15.01 -10.15 -7.74
C LYS A 44 13.72 -10.44 -8.52
N ARG A 45 12.53 -10.14 -7.98
CA ARG A 45 11.26 -10.23 -8.71
C ARG A 45 11.11 -9.06 -9.67
N GLU A 46 11.43 -7.84 -9.23
CA GLU A 46 11.43 -6.65 -10.09
C GLU A 46 12.42 -6.78 -11.25
N LEU A 47 13.66 -7.17 -10.97
CA LEU A 47 14.69 -7.41 -11.99
C LEU A 47 14.26 -8.47 -13.01
N ARG A 48 13.57 -9.54 -12.57
CA ARG A 48 13.03 -10.54 -13.49
C ARG A 48 11.94 -9.99 -14.41
N GLY A 49 11.09 -9.09 -13.92
CA GLY A 49 10.10 -8.40 -14.76
C GLY A 49 10.77 -7.51 -15.81
N TYR A 50 11.81 -6.78 -15.41
CA TYR A 50 12.65 -6.01 -16.35
C TYR A 50 13.37 -6.91 -17.36
N GLN A 51 13.93 -8.02 -16.91
CA GLN A 51 14.61 -9.00 -17.78
C GLN A 51 13.63 -9.68 -18.74
N ALA A 52 12.41 -10.00 -18.31
CA ALA A 52 11.38 -10.55 -19.19
C ALA A 52 10.96 -9.55 -20.28
N ARG A 53 10.83 -8.27 -19.92
CA ARG A 53 10.61 -7.17 -20.90
C ARG A 53 11.78 -7.04 -21.87
N LEU A 54 13.01 -7.10 -21.37
CA LEU A 54 14.23 -7.03 -22.19
C LEU A 54 14.41 -8.26 -23.07
N TRP A 55 13.99 -9.44 -22.61
CA TRP A 55 14.05 -10.69 -23.36
C TRP A 55 13.02 -10.69 -24.49
N LEU A 56 11.77 -10.30 -24.19
CA LEU A 56 10.73 -10.08 -25.20
C LEU A 56 11.19 -9.05 -26.25
N TYR A 57 11.88 -7.98 -25.82
CA TYR A 57 12.44 -6.96 -26.71
C TYR A 57 13.58 -7.48 -27.61
N LYS A 58 14.47 -8.33 -27.08
CA LYS A 58 15.59 -8.90 -27.84
C LYS A 58 15.16 -9.93 -28.86
N ASP A 59 14.09 -10.67 -28.58
CA ASP A 59 13.60 -11.76 -29.43
C ASP A 59 12.71 -11.24 -30.59
N LEU A 60 12.08 -10.07 -30.42
CA LEU A 60 10.96 -9.67 -31.28
C LEU A 60 11.33 -8.91 -32.57
N THR A 61 12.51 -8.27 -32.70
CA THR A 61 12.94 -7.67 -34.00
C THR A 61 14.43 -7.32 -34.07
N SER A 62 15.03 -7.52 -35.25
CA SER A 62 16.42 -7.16 -35.61
C SER A 62 16.61 -5.67 -35.95
N HIS A 63 15.53 -4.91 -36.21
CA HIS A 63 15.59 -3.49 -36.57
C HIS A 63 15.41 -2.56 -35.35
N PRO A 64 16.33 -1.60 -35.13
CA PRO A 64 16.30 -0.71 -33.95
C PRO A 64 15.05 0.20 -33.90
N ALA A 65 14.46 0.53 -35.05
CA ALA A 65 13.23 1.32 -35.12
C ALA A 65 12.00 0.55 -34.59
N ALA A 66 11.88 -0.74 -34.93
CA ALA A 66 10.78 -1.59 -34.48
C ALA A 66 10.87 -1.85 -32.96
N GLN A 67 12.09 -2.06 -32.47
CA GLN A 67 12.39 -2.15 -31.05
C GLN A 67 11.94 -0.89 -30.27
N TYR A 68 12.30 0.31 -30.75
CA TYR A 68 11.86 1.56 -30.13
C TYR A 68 10.33 1.72 -30.16
N ALA A 69 9.70 1.36 -31.28
CA ALA A 69 8.24 1.39 -31.40
C ALA A 69 7.57 0.43 -30.40
N SER A 70 8.06 -0.79 -30.22
CA SER A 70 7.53 -1.73 -29.22
C SER A 70 7.73 -1.24 -27.79
N TRP A 71 8.86 -0.59 -27.50
CA TRP A 71 9.16 -0.03 -26.18
C TRP A 71 8.18 1.07 -25.78
N VAL A 72 7.77 1.92 -26.73
CA VAL A 72 6.80 3.00 -26.50
C VAL A 72 5.36 2.47 -26.57
N ALA A 73 5.07 1.58 -27.51
CA ALA A 73 3.72 1.05 -27.70
C ALA A 73 3.21 0.29 -26.47
N LEU A 74 4.05 -0.51 -25.81
CA LEU A 74 3.66 -1.30 -24.64
C LEU A 74 3.10 -0.44 -23.48
N PRO A 75 3.79 0.59 -22.96
CA PRO A 75 3.23 1.45 -21.92
C PRO A 75 2.06 2.30 -22.42
N VAL A 76 2.09 2.76 -23.68
CA VAL A 76 0.97 3.53 -24.27
C VAL A 76 -0.31 2.69 -24.30
N CYS A 77 -0.25 1.45 -24.78
CA CYS A 77 -1.39 0.54 -24.79
C CYS A 77 -1.93 0.26 -23.39
N LEU A 78 -1.05 0.05 -22.40
CA LEU A 78 -1.46 -0.18 -21.01
C LEU A 78 -2.14 1.05 -20.38
N VAL A 79 -1.64 2.25 -20.65
CA VAL A 79 -2.21 3.49 -20.14
C VAL A 79 -3.55 3.79 -20.82
N LEU A 80 -3.65 3.60 -22.14
CA LEU A 80 -4.91 3.76 -22.87
C LEU A 80 -5.97 2.77 -22.40
N PHE A 81 -5.59 1.51 -22.17
CA PHE A 81 -6.47 0.50 -21.60
C PHE A 81 -6.95 0.91 -20.19
N SER A 82 -6.03 1.37 -19.34
CA SER A 82 -6.36 1.87 -18.00
C SER A 82 -7.34 3.04 -18.04
N ALA A 83 -7.04 4.06 -18.85
CA ALA A 83 -7.89 5.24 -19.00
C ALA A 83 -9.27 4.88 -19.55
N GLY A 84 -9.33 4.05 -20.61
CA GLY A 84 -10.58 3.56 -21.18
C GLY A 84 -11.41 2.77 -20.17
N PHE A 85 -10.79 1.86 -19.42
CA PHE A 85 -11.48 1.07 -18.40
C PHE A 85 -12.08 1.95 -17.29
N VAL A 86 -11.32 2.92 -16.77
CA VAL A 86 -11.80 3.83 -15.72
C VAL A 86 -12.97 4.67 -16.22
N GLN A 87 -12.88 5.22 -17.44
CA GLN A 87 -13.94 6.03 -18.06
C GLN A 87 -15.23 5.23 -18.27
N LEU A 88 -15.12 3.97 -18.68
CA LEU A 88 -16.28 3.10 -18.94
C LEU A 88 -16.95 2.60 -17.64
N VAL A 89 -16.17 2.29 -16.60
CA VAL A 89 -16.69 1.69 -15.36
C VAL A 89 -17.18 2.75 -14.38
N ALA A 90 -16.39 3.79 -14.14
CA ALA A 90 -16.70 4.82 -13.16
C ALA A 90 -15.90 6.10 -13.45
N PRO A 91 -16.46 7.08 -14.19
CA PRO A 91 -15.77 8.35 -14.47
C PRO A 91 -15.44 9.14 -13.19
N GLN A 92 -16.14 8.88 -12.08
CA GLN A 92 -15.84 9.45 -10.77
C GLN A 92 -14.49 8.98 -10.20
N ALA A 93 -13.90 7.90 -10.71
CA ALA A 93 -12.60 7.41 -10.26
C ALA A 93 -11.41 8.15 -10.90
N ILE A 94 -11.65 9.08 -11.82
CA ILE A 94 -10.59 9.84 -12.50
C ILE A 94 -9.79 10.68 -11.50
N GLY A 95 -8.48 10.71 -11.70
CA GLY A 95 -7.57 11.56 -10.92
C GLY A 95 -7.21 10.99 -9.55
N SER A 96 -6.72 11.88 -8.69
CA SER A 96 -6.11 11.55 -7.40
C SER A 96 -7.15 11.05 -6.38
N GLY A 97 -8.20 11.82 -6.12
CA GLY A 97 -9.14 11.59 -5.02
C GLY A 97 -8.83 12.36 -3.74
N ILE A 98 -7.65 12.98 -3.63
CA ILE A 98 -7.30 13.85 -2.49
C ILE A 98 -8.19 15.09 -2.37
N PRO A 99 -8.40 15.91 -3.43
CA PRO A 99 -9.21 17.12 -3.29
C PRO A 99 -10.65 16.81 -2.89
N GLU A 100 -11.21 15.74 -3.42
CA GLU A 100 -12.56 15.25 -3.11
C GLU A 100 -12.63 14.66 -1.70
N MET A 101 -11.59 13.97 -1.25
CA MET A 101 -11.54 13.51 0.15
C MET A 101 -11.47 14.70 1.12
N LYS A 102 -10.76 15.76 0.75
CA LYS A 102 -10.66 16.99 1.54
C LYS A 102 -11.99 17.74 1.64
N THR A 103 -12.85 17.66 0.62
CA THR A 103 -14.20 18.24 0.67
C THR A 103 -15.14 17.37 1.51
N ILE A 104 -15.03 16.04 1.41
CA ILE A 104 -15.81 15.10 2.25
C ILE A 104 -15.48 15.29 3.73
N LEU A 105 -14.20 15.41 4.09
CA LEU A 105 -13.79 15.66 5.48
C LEU A 105 -14.23 17.02 6.03
N ARG A 106 -14.60 17.97 5.16
CA ARG A 106 -15.19 19.27 5.56
C ARG A 106 -16.70 19.22 5.71
N GLY A 107 -17.33 18.05 5.51
CA GLY A 107 -18.77 17.85 5.65
C GLY A 107 -19.55 17.87 4.34
N VAL A 108 -18.90 17.97 3.17
CA VAL A 108 -19.59 17.89 1.87
C VAL A 108 -19.59 16.44 1.38
N ALA A 109 -20.65 15.69 1.70
CA ALA A 109 -20.76 14.28 1.38
C ALA A 109 -21.02 14.02 -0.12
N LEU A 110 -20.02 13.44 -0.82
CA LEU A 110 -20.12 12.98 -2.21
C LEU A 110 -20.43 11.47 -2.25
N LYS A 111 -21.71 11.10 -2.13
CA LYS A 111 -22.15 9.69 -2.00
C LYS A 111 -21.76 8.81 -3.19
N GLU A 112 -21.68 9.36 -4.39
CA GLU A 112 -21.33 8.63 -5.63
C GLU A 112 -19.82 8.36 -5.76
N TYR A 113 -19.00 9.08 -5.01
CA TYR A 113 -17.54 8.98 -5.05
C TYR A 113 -17.03 7.73 -4.29
N LEU A 114 -17.70 7.39 -3.19
CA LEU A 114 -17.36 6.28 -2.27
C LEU A 114 -18.10 4.97 -2.59
N THR A 115 -18.07 4.53 -3.84
CA THR A 115 -18.79 3.33 -4.30
C THR A 115 -17.87 2.14 -4.56
N PHE A 116 -18.40 0.92 -4.49
CA PHE A 116 -17.61 -0.28 -4.80
C PHE A 116 -17.14 -0.32 -6.26
N ARG A 117 -17.90 0.29 -7.17
CA ARG A 117 -17.50 0.42 -8.58
C ARG A 117 -16.27 1.30 -8.75
N THR A 118 -16.17 2.42 -8.04
CA THR A 118 -14.98 3.30 -8.09
C THR A 118 -13.75 2.61 -7.50
N LEU A 119 -13.93 1.77 -6.48
CA LEU A 119 -12.85 0.95 -5.91
C LEU A 119 -12.22 0.02 -6.95
N ILE A 120 -13.04 -0.78 -7.65
CA ILE A 120 -12.56 -1.72 -8.67
C ILE A 120 -11.88 -0.96 -9.81
N ALA A 121 -12.53 0.11 -10.30
CA ALA A 121 -11.97 0.95 -11.35
C ALA A 121 -10.58 1.50 -10.97
N LYS A 122 -10.42 2.03 -9.75
CA LYS A 122 -9.13 2.55 -9.26
C LYS A 122 -8.07 1.47 -9.11
N ILE A 123 -8.39 0.31 -8.56
CA ILE A 123 -7.39 -0.76 -8.35
C ILE A 123 -6.87 -1.26 -9.69
N VAL A 124 -7.76 -1.54 -10.65
CA VAL A 124 -7.36 -2.04 -11.98
C VAL A 124 -6.59 -0.96 -12.75
N GLY A 125 -7.11 0.28 -12.74
CA GLY A 125 -6.47 1.39 -13.44
C GLY A 125 -5.07 1.72 -12.88
N LEU A 126 -4.94 1.77 -11.56
CA LEU A 126 -3.65 2.01 -10.88
C LEU A 126 -2.67 0.86 -11.14
N THR A 127 -3.12 -0.38 -11.11
CA THR A 127 -2.26 -1.55 -11.39
C THR A 127 -1.72 -1.52 -12.82
N ALA A 128 -2.55 -1.17 -13.81
CA ALA A 128 -2.12 -1.05 -15.20
C ALA A 128 -1.10 0.09 -15.40
N VAL A 129 -1.29 1.22 -14.71
CA VAL A 129 -0.37 2.37 -14.74
C VAL A 129 0.96 2.07 -14.05
N LEU A 130 0.95 1.43 -12.89
CA LEU A 130 2.17 1.01 -12.20
C LEU A 130 2.90 -0.08 -13.01
N GLY A 131 2.14 -0.99 -13.63
CA GLY A 131 2.66 -2.01 -14.53
C GLY A 131 3.31 -1.42 -15.79
N SER A 132 2.83 -0.29 -16.31
CA SER A 132 3.43 0.38 -17.47
C SER A 132 4.78 1.05 -17.13
N GLY A 133 5.12 1.23 -15.86
CA GLY A 133 6.37 1.86 -15.43
C GLY A 133 6.39 3.38 -15.66
N MET A 134 5.21 4.01 -15.79
CA MET A 134 5.11 5.45 -15.90
C MET A 134 5.39 6.13 -14.54
N PRO A 135 6.04 7.31 -14.52
CA PRO A 135 6.36 8.03 -13.29
C PRO A 135 5.11 8.75 -12.74
N LEU A 136 4.03 8.01 -12.51
CA LEU A 136 2.78 8.51 -11.95
C LEU A 136 2.70 8.16 -10.46
N GLY A 137 2.34 9.15 -9.64
CA GLY A 137 2.25 8.98 -8.19
C GLY A 137 1.07 8.10 -7.76
N LYS A 138 1.33 7.07 -6.95
CA LYS A 138 0.31 6.19 -6.34
C LYS A 138 -0.35 6.76 -5.09
N GLU A 139 0.21 7.83 -4.53
CA GLU A 139 -0.15 8.37 -3.22
C GLU A 139 -1.62 8.78 -3.12
N GLY A 140 -2.10 9.61 -4.05
CA GLY A 140 -3.48 10.06 -4.05
C GLY A 140 -4.52 8.95 -4.25
N PRO A 141 -4.37 8.10 -5.28
CA PRO A 141 -5.25 6.96 -5.48
C PRO A 141 -5.31 6.01 -4.27
N PHE A 142 -4.19 5.76 -3.58
CA PHE A 142 -4.16 4.89 -2.39
C PHE A 142 -4.98 5.45 -1.23
N VAL A 143 -4.91 6.75 -0.96
CA VAL A 143 -5.72 7.42 0.06
C VAL A 143 -7.21 7.22 -0.25
N HIS A 144 -7.61 7.44 -1.50
CA HIS A 144 -9.01 7.27 -1.88
C HIS A 144 -9.46 5.79 -1.80
N ILE A 145 -8.65 4.83 -2.24
CA ILE A 145 -8.93 3.38 -2.11
C ILE A 145 -9.15 2.99 -0.64
N ALA A 146 -8.31 3.49 0.27
CA ALA A 146 -8.44 3.24 1.70
C ALA A 146 -9.75 3.80 2.26
N SER A 147 -10.10 5.03 1.90
CA SER A 147 -11.36 5.66 2.32
C SER A 147 -12.60 4.92 1.80
N ILE A 148 -12.62 4.50 0.53
CA ILE A 148 -13.73 3.69 -0.01
C ILE A 148 -13.85 2.37 0.76
N SER A 149 -12.73 1.72 1.02
CA SER A 149 -12.70 0.44 1.76
C SER A 149 -13.26 0.61 3.17
N ALA A 150 -12.88 1.68 3.87
CA ALA A 150 -13.44 2.01 5.19
C ALA A 150 -14.95 2.27 5.13
N THR A 151 -15.44 3.00 4.13
CA THR A 151 -16.88 3.24 3.94
C THR A 151 -17.64 1.93 3.68
N LEU A 152 -17.09 1.02 2.86
CA LEU A 152 -17.72 -0.27 2.58
C LEU A 152 -17.75 -1.16 3.82
N LEU A 153 -16.65 -1.22 4.58
CA LEU A 153 -16.60 -1.95 5.84
C LEU A 153 -17.60 -1.39 6.86
N SER A 154 -17.70 -0.06 6.98
CA SER A 154 -18.72 0.56 7.84
C SER A 154 -20.13 0.17 7.43
N LYS A 155 -20.46 0.22 6.14
CA LYS A 155 -21.79 -0.20 5.64
C LYS A 155 -22.09 -1.66 5.92
N LEU A 156 -21.08 -2.54 5.83
CA LEU A 156 -21.24 -3.94 6.19
C LEU A 156 -21.54 -4.09 7.69
N VAL A 157 -20.76 -3.45 8.55
CA VAL A 157 -20.92 -3.52 10.01
C VAL A 157 -22.27 -2.93 10.46
N THR A 158 -22.66 -1.76 9.94
CA THR A 158 -23.94 -1.13 10.29
C THR A 158 -25.13 -1.93 9.76
N GLY A 159 -24.98 -2.61 8.62
CA GLY A 159 -25.98 -3.56 8.10
C GLY A 159 -26.24 -4.75 9.03
N PHE A 160 -25.25 -5.18 9.83
CA PHE A 160 -25.42 -6.25 10.81
C PHE A 160 -25.89 -5.77 12.19
N GLN A 161 -25.55 -4.54 12.60
CA GLN A 161 -25.85 -4.03 13.95
C GLN A 161 -27.00 -3.02 14.02
N GLY A 162 -27.63 -2.66 12.90
CA GLY A 162 -28.95 -2.01 12.82
C GLY A 162 -29.09 -0.62 13.47
N ILE A 163 -28.07 -0.07 14.13
CA ILE A 163 -28.24 1.05 15.05
C ILE A 163 -27.02 1.97 14.98
N TYR A 164 -27.28 3.25 14.64
CA TYR A 164 -26.40 4.43 14.64
C TYR A 164 -25.39 4.63 13.48
N GLU A 165 -25.87 5.18 12.35
CA GLU A 165 -25.02 5.98 11.44
C GLU A 165 -24.82 7.39 12.04
N ASN A 166 -23.79 7.57 12.86
CA ASN A 166 -23.35 8.92 13.24
C ASN A 166 -22.43 9.50 12.17
N GLU A 167 -22.81 10.65 11.61
CA GLU A 167 -22.00 11.36 10.60
C GLU A 167 -20.61 11.73 11.15
N SER A 168 -20.54 12.16 12.41
CA SER A 168 -19.27 12.45 13.10
C SER A 168 -18.33 11.23 13.15
N ARG A 169 -18.84 10.04 13.45
CA ARG A 169 -18.04 8.80 13.46
C ARG A 169 -17.58 8.39 12.07
N THR A 170 -18.40 8.65 11.06
CA THR A 170 -18.03 8.39 9.66
C THR A 170 -16.87 9.29 9.24
N THR A 171 -16.89 10.57 9.61
CA THR A 171 -15.80 11.52 9.33
C THR A 171 -14.50 11.14 10.06
N GLU A 172 -14.58 10.77 11.34
CA GLU A 172 -13.43 10.27 12.10
C GLU A 172 -12.81 9.03 11.45
N MET A 173 -13.65 8.08 11.02
CA MET A 173 -13.20 6.88 10.32
C MET A 173 -12.55 7.22 8.97
N LEU A 174 -13.14 8.13 8.19
CA LEU A 174 -12.57 8.56 6.91
C LEU A 174 -11.21 9.26 7.10
N ALA A 175 -11.05 10.06 8.15
CA ALA A 175 -9.76 10.66 8.50
C ALA A 175 -8.72 9.58 8.84
N ALA A 176 -9.10 8.60 9.66
CA ALA A 176 -8.23 7.46 9.99
C ALA A 176 -7.89 6.61 8.74
N ALA A 177 -8.84 6.43 7.82
CA ALA A 177 -8.62 5.72 6.57
C ALA A 177 -7.64 6.46 5.65
N CYS A 178 -7.73 7.80 5.59
CA CYS A 178 -6.76 8.61 4.84
C CYS A 178 -5.35 8.46 5.39
N ALA A 179 -5.22 8.56 6.73
CA ALA A 179 -3.95 8.35 7.43
C ALA A 179 -3.36 6.97 7.15
N CYS A 180 -4.19 5.93 7.23
CA CYS A 180 -3.81 4.55 6.90
C CYS A 180 -3.38 4.40 5.42
N GLY A 181 -4.11 5.03 4.50
CA GLY A 181 -3.77 5.07 3.07
C GLY A 181 -2.38 5.63 2.82
N VAL A 182 -2.08 6.82 3.36
CA VAL A 182 -0.75 7.45 3.27
C VAL A 182 0.33 6.57 3.91
N ALA A 183 0.09 6.07 5.13
CA ALA A 183 1.03 5.22 5.84
C ALA A 183 1.37 3.93 5.06
N SER A 184 0.37 3.31 4.43
CA SER A 184 0.55 2.11 3.61
C SER A 184 1.34 2.39 2.34
N CYS A 185 1.15 3.56 1.77
CA CYS A 185 1.76 3.95 0.51
C CYS A 185 3.26 4.28 0.68
N PHE A 186 3.62 4.93 1.79
CA PHE A 186 5.02 5.22 2.14
C PHE A 186 5.70 4.15 3.00
N ALA A 187 4.99 3.09 3.39
CA ALA A 187 5.44 2.11 4.38
C ALA A 187 5.95 2.77 5.70
N ALA A 188 5.36 3.91 6.05
CA ALA A 188 5.80 4.78 7.13
C ALA A 188 4.63 5.03 8.10
N PRO A 189 4.47 4.20 9.15
CA PRO A 189 3.33 4.28 10.07
C PRO A 189 3.28 5.60 10.87
N VAL A 190 4.41 6.29 11.01
CA VAL A 190 4.47 7.59 11.71
C VAL A 190 4.15 8.75 10.77
N GLY A 191 4.50 8.65 9.49
CA GLY A 191 4.35 9.74 8.52
C GLY A 191 2.93 9.92 7.97
N GLY A 192 2.02 8.96 8.23
CA GLY A 192 0.63 9.06 7.82
C GLY A 192 -0.30 9.73 8.84
N LYS A 193 0.20 10.11 10.01
CA LYS A 193 -0.62 10.77 11.07
C LYS A 193 -0.87 12.24 10.78
#